data_AF-A0A4Z2E3R4-F1
#
_entry.id   AF-A0A4Z2E3R4-F1
#
_cell.length_a   1.000
_cell.length_b   1.000
_cell.length_c   1.000
_cell.angle_alpha   90.00
_cell.angle_beta   90.00
_cell.angle_gamma   90.00
#
_symmetry.space_group_name_H-M   'P 1'
#
loop_
_entity.id
_entity.type
_entity.pdbx_description
1 polymer ?
#
loop_
_entity_poly.entity_id
_entity_poly.type
_entity_poly.pdbx_seq_one_letter_code
_entity_poly.pdbx_strand_id
1 'polypeptide(L)' 'MKTLVVGVGGMTNGGKSTLSKSLHQQIPNSCLIAQDWYFKDDSVVPVDSNGFKQYDSEDTFTVCSSHRDLFGAAG' A
#
# COMPACT_ATOMS: atom_id res chain seq x y z
N MET A 1 -1.88 -25.30 -1.80
CA MET A 1 -0.85 -24.52 -2.51
C MET A 1 -0.16 -23.62 -1.50
N LYS A 2 1.08 -23.19 -1.77
CA LYS A 2 1.81 -22.26 -0.89
C LYS A 2 1.81 -20.88 -1.55
N THR A 3 1.55 -19.85 -0.77
CA THR A 3 1.55 -18.45 -1.22
C THR A 3 2.87 -17.80 -0.83
N LEU A 4 3.47 -17.01 -1.73
CA LEU A 4 4.63 -16.17 -1.45
C LEU A 4 4.20 -14.71 -1.39
N VAL A 5 4.52 -14.03 -0.29
CA VAL A 5 4.27 -12.59 -0.11
C VAL A 5 5.59 -11.84 -0.27
N VAL A 6 5.61 -10.82 -1.12
CA VAL A 6 6.77 -9.96 -1.37
C VAL A 6 6.40 -8.52 -1.04
N GLY A 7 7.13 -7.90 -0.11
CA GLY A 7 6.97 -6.48 0.23
C GLY A 7 7.95 -5.61 -0.57
N VAL A 8 7.45 -4.57 -1.24
CA VAL A 8 8.26 -3.58 -1.95
C VAL A 8 8.18 -2.23 -1.24
N GLY A 9 9.16 -1.96 -0.37
CA GLY A 9 9.28 -0.72 0.39
C GLY A 9 10.28 0.29 -0.22
N GLY A 10 10.30 1.52 0.31
CA GLY A 10 11.24 2.57 -0.10
C GLY A 10 10.68 4.00 -0.02
N MET A 11 11.55 4.99 -0.20
CA MET A 11 11.17 6.42 -0.13
C MET A 11 10.10 6.83 -1.15
N THR A 12 9.41 7.93 -0.87
CA THR A 12 8.38 8.48 -1.77
C THR A 12 8.95 8.76 -3.17
N ASN A 13 8.19 8.49 -4.23
CA ASN A 13 8.66 8.60 -5.63
C ASN A 13 9.88 7.72 -6.03
N GLY A 14 10.36 6.82 -5.18
CA GLY A 14 11.51 5.93 -5.46
C GLY A 14 11.27 4.77 -6.44
N GLY A 15 10.19 4.80 -7.24
CA GLY A 15 9.93 3.78 -8.28
C GLY A 15 9.22 2.49 -7.83
N LYS A 16 8.74 2.42 -6.58
CA LYS A 16 8.05 1.24 -6.00
C LYS A 16 6.90 0.71 -6.87
N SER A 17 6.02 1.61 -7.32
CA SER A 17 4.85 1.25 -8.12
C SER A 17 5.24 0.74 -9.51
N THR A 18 6.32 1.26 -10.08
CA THR A 18 6.86 0.80 -11.38
C THR A 18 7.45 -0.61 -11.23
N LEU A 19 8.30 -0.82 -10.23
CA LEU A 19 8.90 -2.13 -9.97
C LEU A 19 7.82 -3.19 -9.70
N SER A 20 6.85 -2.89 -8.84
CA SER A 20 5.79 -3.84 -8.47
C SER A 20 4.89 -4.20 -9.64
N LYS A 21 4.54 -3.24 -10.51
CA LYS A 21 3.79 -3.50 -11.75
C LYS A 21 4.57 -4.37 -12.73
N SER A 22 5.87 -4.11 -12.88
CA SER A 22 6.74 -4.92 -13.76
C SER A 22 6.84 -6.37 -13.26
N LEU A 23 7.02 -6.58 -11.95
CA LEU A 23 7.01 -7.92 -11.35
C LEU A 23 5.67 -8.63 -11.56
N HIS A 24 4.55 -7.94 -11.32
CA HIS A 24 3.21 -8.49 -11.52
C HIS A 24 2.96 -8.94 -12.98
N GLN A 25 3.43 -8.16 -13.96
CA GLN A 25 3.33 -8.52 -15.38
C GLN A 25 4.15 -9.75 -15.78
N GLN A 26 5.28 -9.99 -15.09
CA GLN A 26 6.19 -11.10 -15.41
C GLN A 26 5.87 -12.38 -14.63
N ILE A 27 5.22 -12.28 -13.46
CA ILE A 27 4.92 -13.42 -12.59
C ILE A 27 3.47 -13.85 -12.80
N PRO A 28 3.20 -15.03 -13.39
CA PRO A 28 1.85 -15.54 -13.53
C PRO A 28 1.23 -15.85 -12.17
N ASN A 29 -0.09 -15.74 -12.07
CA ASN A 29 -0.85 -15.95 -10.82
C ASN A 29 -0.39 -15.05 -9.66
N SER A 30 0.06 -13.84 -9.97
CA SER A 30 0.40 -12.84 -8.96
C SER A 30 -0.76 -11.86 -8.74
N CYS A 31 -0.78 -11.22 -7.57
CA CYS A 31 -1.71 -10.15 -7.21
C CYS A 31 -0.89 -8.95 -6.74
N LEU A 32 -1.32 -7.74 -7.10
CA LEU A 32 -0.70 -6.48 -6.67
C LEU A 32 -1.59 -5.79 -5.64
N ILE A 33 -1.05 -5.56 -4.45
CA ILE A 33 -1.69 -4.77 -3.39
C ILE A 33 -0.80 -3.55 -3.14
N ALA A 34 -1.35 -2.34 -3.28
CA ALA A 34 -0.60 -1.09 -3.08
C ALA A 34 -1.10 -0.35 -1.84
N GLN A 35 -0.17 0.07 -0.96
CA GLN A 35 -0.48 0.81 0.26
C GLN A 35 -1.28 2.09 -0.03
N ASP A 36 -0.97 2.78 -1.13
CA ASP A 36 -1.62 4.02 -1.57
C ASP A 36 -3.14 3.88 -1.79
N TRP A 37 -3.66 2.67 -2.00
CA TRP A 37 -5.10 2.44 -2.14
C TRP A 37 -5.87 2.50 -0.82
N TYR A 38 -5.17 2.50 0.31
CA TYR A 38 -5.77 2.45 1.65
C TYR A 38 -5.61 3.74 2.43
N PHE A 39 -5.23 4.84 1.77
CA PHE A 39 -5.31 6.16 2.40
C PHE A 39 -6.74 6.43 2.87
N LYS A 40 -6.84 6.98 4.07
CA LYS A 40 -8.10 7.52 4.58
C LYS A 40 -8.53 8.72 3.74
N ASP A 41 -9.80 9.07 3.84
CA ASP A 41 -10.33 10.26 3.19
C ASP A 41 -9.58 11.52 3.64
N ASP A 42 -9.37 12.45 2.72
CA ASP A 42 -8.64 13.70 2.95
C ASP A 42 -9.21 14.51 4.12
N SER A 43 -10.52 14.41 4.38
CA SER A 43 -11.22 15.10 5.47
C SER A 43 -10.84 14.61 6.87
N VAL A 44 -10.31 13.39 7.00
CA VAL A 44 -9.92 12.80 8.29
C VAL A 44 -8.41 12.80 8.51
N VAL A 45 -7.64 13.36 7.57
CA VAL A 45 -6.18 13.49 7.71
C VAL A 45 -5.87 14.65 8.64
N PRO A 46 -5.14 14.42 9.74
CA PRO A 46 -4.82 15.49 10.68
C PRO A 46 -3.91 16.54 10.04
N VAL A 47 -4.09 17.78 10.48
CA VAL A 47 -3.30 18.94 10.06
C VAL A 47 -2.50 19.42 11.26
N ASP A 48 -1.20 19.67 11.07
CA ASP A 48 -0.33 20.16 12.13
C ASP A 48 -0.52 21.67 12.41
N SER A 49 0.24 22.20 13.37
CA SER A 49 0.20 23.62 13.74
C SER A 49 0.62 24.57 12.62
N ASN A 50 1.29 24.06 11.57
CA ASN A 50 1.77 24.82 10.43
C ASN A 50 0.82 24.73 9.23
N GLY A 51 -0.27 23.98 9.34
CA GLY A 51 -1.22 23.78 8.24
C GLY A 51 -0.87 22.64 7.29
N PHE A 52 0.10 21.78 7.61
CA PHE A 52 0.45 20.63 6.76
C PHE A 52 -0.35 19.38 7.12
N LYS A 53 -0.92 18.73 6.10
CA LYS A 53 -1.57 17.43 6.23
C LYS A 53 -0.55 16.32 6.47
N GLN A 54 -0.81 15.51 7.49
CA GLN A 54 0.10 14.46 7.94
C GLN A 54 -0.12 13.14 7.17
N TYR A 55 0.14 13.16 5.87
CA TYR A 55 -0.03 11.97 5.02
C TYR A 55 0.99 10.87 5.30
N ASP A 56 2.21 11.23 5.69
CA ASP A 56 3.31 10.28 5.93
C ASP A 56 3.27 9.65 7.34
N SER A 57 2.10 9.64 7.98
CA SER A 57 1.88 9.02 9.29
C SER A 57 1.16 7.67 9.16
N GLU A 58 1.49 6.71 10.03
CA GLU A 58 0.88 5.37 10.02
C GLU A 58 -0.66 5.42 10.19
N ASP A 59 -1.14 6.40 10.96
CA ASP A 59 -2.56 6.61 11.21
C ASP A 59 -3.36 7.06 9.98
N THR A 60 -2.72 7.41 8.88
CA THR A 60 -3.41 7.88 7.66
C THR A 60 -3.85 6.72 6.76
N PHE A 61 -3.51 5.47 7.13
CA PHE A 61 -3.86 4.27 6.38
C PHE A 61 -4.91 3.40 7.08
N THR A 62 -5.75 2.71 6.30
CA THR A 62 -6.72 1.73 6.82
C THR A 62 -6.14 0.31 6.79
N VAL A 63 -5.42 -0.06 7.85
CA VAL A 63 -4.70 -1.36 7.97
C VAL A 63 -5.62 -2.58 7.86
N CYS A 64 -6.85 -2.52 8.38
CA CYS A 64 -7.77 -3.66 8.30
C CYS A 64 -8.13 -4.03 6.86
N SER A 65 -8.26 -3.05 5.97
CA SER A 65 -8.61 -3.30 4.57
C SER A 65 -7.45 -3.95 3.82
N SER A 66 -6.22 -3.46 4.01
CA SER A 66 -5.03 -4.06 3.39
C SER A 66 -4.75 -5.47 3.89
N HIS A 67 -5.01 -5.74 5.17
CA HIS A 67 -4.91 -7.09 5.74
C HIS A 67 -5.89 -8.04 5.06
N ARG A 68 -7.18 -7.67 4.94
CA ARG A 68 -8.17 -8.53 4.27
C ARG A 68 -7.78 -8.88 2.84
N ASP A 69 -7.29 -7.92 2.07
CA ASP A 69 -6.90 -8.17 0.69
C ASP A 69 -5.65 -9.07 0.61
N LEU A 70 -4.70 -8.91 1.53
CA LEU A 70 -3.52 -9.77 1.62
C LEU A 70 -3.89 -11.23 1.93
N PHE A 71 -4.77 -11.45 2.92
CA PHE A 71 -5.21 -12.80 3.29
C PHE A 71 -6.21 -13.38 2.30
N GLY A 72 -7.04 -12.55 1.68
CA GLY A 72 -7.96 -12.95 0.61
C GLY A 72 -7.24 -13.36 -0.68
N ALA A 73 -6.14 -12.69 -1.04
CA ALA A 73 -5.29 -13.07 -2.17
C ALA A 73 -4.45 -14.33 -1.90
N ALA A 74 -4.28 -14.71 -0.63
CA ALA A 74 -3.46 -15.85 -0.21
C ALA A 74 -4.23 -17.16 0.00
N GLY A 75 -5.57 -17.11 0.07
CA GLY A 75 -6.47 -18.26 0.25
C GLY A 75 -6.94 -18.85 -1.07
#